data_AF-A0A924UDE0-F1
#
_entry.id   AF-A0A924UDE0-F1
#
_cell.length_a   1.000
_cell.length_b   1.000
_cell.length_c   1.000
_cell.angle_alpha   90.00
_cell.angle_beta   90.00
_cell.angle_gamma   90.00
#
_symmetry.space_group_name_H-M   'P 1'
#
loop_
_entity.id
_entity.type
_entity.pdbx_description
1 polymer ?
#
loop_
_entity_poly.entity_id
_entity_poly.type
_entity_poly.pdbx_seq_one_letter_code
_entity_poly.pdbx_strand_id
1 'polypeptide(L)'
;MQMMKSAIFVEPGRIVLEDKRVPDVGPLDALIRITTTTICGTDVHILKGEYPVVRGLTIGHEPVGVIEKLGSEVVGFNEGQRVIAGAITPSGHSNACQCGQASQDGHGSPHGWKAMGGWKFGNTIVGAQAEILLVPDAMGNLSPI
;
A
#
# COMPACT_ATOMS: atom_id res chain seq x y z
N MET A 1 -4.74 20.66 7.97
CA MET A 1 -4.58 19.25 7.55
C MET A 1 -3.09 18.92 7.56
N GLN A 2 -2.71 17.76 8.08
CA GLN A 2 -1.30 17.35 8.12
C GLN A 2 -0.84 16.93 6.72
N MET A 3 0.37 17.35 6.35
CA MET A 3 1.03 17.03 5.08
C MET A 3 2.20 16.07 5.34
N MET A 4 2.57 15.30 4.32
CA MET A 4 3.70 14.36 4.35
C MET A 4 4.44 14.37 3.02
N LYS A 5 5.74 14.08 3.01
CA LYS A 5 6.51 13.84 1.79
C LYS A 5 6.18 12.49 1.18
N SER A 6 6.14 12.44 -0.15
CA SER A 6 5.87 11.23 -0.92
C SER A 6 6.62 11.25 -2.26
N ALA A 7 7.12 10.09 -2.70
CA ALA A 7 7.71 9.90 -4.03
C ALA A 7 6.61 9.61 -5.05
N ILE A 8 6.36 10.56 -5.95
CA ILE A 8 5.21 10.59 -6.85
C ILE A 8 5.66 10.34 -8.27
N PHE A 9 5.03 9.37 -8.92
CA PHE A 9 5.17 9.14 -10.35
C PHE A 9 4.50 10.27 -11.14
N VAL A 10 5.25 10.97 -11.99
CA VAL A 10 4.72 12.05 -12.84
C VAL A 10 4.51 11.55 -14.26
N GLU A 11 5.55 10.95 -14.82
CA GLU A 11 5.64 10.43 -16.19
C GLU A 11 6.88 9.53 -16.31
N PRO A 12 7.01 8.73 -17.37
CA PRO A 12 8.22 7.94 -17.60
C PRO A 12 9.49 8.81 -17.55
N GLY A 13 10.49 8.35 -16.80
CA GLY A 13 11.74 9.04 -16.52
C GLY A 13 11.66 10.03 -15.36
N ARG A 14 10.51 10.19 -14.70
CA ARG A 14 10.32 11.24 -13.69
C ARG A 14 9.46 10.81 -12.50
N ILE A 15 10.13 10.68 -11.35
CA ILE A 15 9.54 10.61 -10.02
C ILE A 15 10.02 11.83 -9.23
N VAL A 16 9.14 12.48 -8.48
CA VAL A 16 9.45 13.68 -7.71
C VAL A 16 9.02 13.52 -6.26
N LEU A 17 9.63 14.28 -5.35
CA LEU A 17 9.16 14.41 -3.97
C LEU A 17 8.21 15.60 -3.87
N GLU A 18 6.96 15.37 -3.46
CA GLU A 18 6.02 16.45 -3.14
C GLU A 18 5.31 16.17 -1.82
N ASP A 19 4.64 17.21 -1.30
CA ASP A 19 3.79 17.10 -0.13
C ASP A 19 2.39 16.57 -0.52
N LYS A 20 1.94 15.51 0.15
CA LYS A 20 0.59 14.96 0.05
C LYS A 20 -0.11 15.10 1.39
N ARG A 21 -1.44 15.21 1.35
CA ARG A 21 -2.25 15.18 2.58
C ARG A 21 -2.15 13.79 3.20
N VAL A 22 -1.98 13.72 4.52
CA VAL A 22 -2.14 12.46 5.27
C VAL A 22 -3.61 12.00 5.13
N PRO A 23 -3.86 10.77 4.66
CA PRO A 23 -5.22 10.28 4.46
C PRO A 23 -5.94 10.05 5.81
N ASP A 24 -7.26 10.13 5.78
CA ASP A 24 -8.09 9.78 6.94
C ASP A 24 -8.13 8.24 7.09
N VAL A 25 -8.17 7.74 8.32
CA VAL A 25 -8.23 6.29 8.60
C VAL A 25 -9.69 5.80 8.57
N GLY A 26 -9.98 4.78 7.76
CA GLY A 26 -11.27 4.09 7.77
C GLY A 26 -11.40 3.09 8.93
N PRO A 27 -12.59 2.49 9.13
CA PRO A 27 -12.83 1.59 10.26
C PRO A 27 -11.95 0.33 10.28
N LEU A 28 -11.56 -0.18 9.10
CA LEU A 28 -10.75 -1.40 8.93
C LEU A 28 -9.27 -1.10 8.61
N ASP A 29 -8.90 0.17 8.51
CA ASP A 29 -7.59 0.58 8.05
C ASP A 29 -6.63 0.82 9.21
N ALA A 30 -5.34 0.94 8.91
CA ALA A 30 -4.34 1.45 9.84
C ALA A 30 -3.47 2.50 9.15
N LEU A 31 -3.16 3.58 9.86
CA LEU A 31 -2.08 4.49 9.46
C LEU A 31 -0.78 4.00 10.10
N ILE A 32 0.24 3.78 9.28
CA ILE A 32 1.59 3.48 9.73
C ILE A 32 2.51 4.65 9.40
N ARG A 33 3.31 5.08 10.37
CA ARG A 33 4.48 5.92 10.09
C ARG A 33 5.60 5.02 9.63
N ILE A 34 5.99 5.21 8.38
CA ILE A 34 7.06 4.46 7.76
C ILE A 34 8.37 4.87 8.43
N THR A 35 9.10 3.87 8.93
CA THR A 35 10.45 4.06 9.49
C THR A 35 11.52 3.72 8.46
N THR A 36 11.24 2.78 7.56
CA THR A 36 12.12 2.40 6.47
C THR A 36 11.27 1.81 5.34
N THR A 37 11.67 2.11 4.11
CA THR A 37 11.12 1.56 2.87
C THR A 37 12.26 1.39 1.89
N THR A 38 12.16 0.43 0.98
CA THR A 38 13.23 0.12 0.02
C THR A 38 12.81 0.44 -1.41
N ILE A 39 13.80 0.40 -2.31
CA ILE A 39 13.60 0.52 -3.75
C ILE A 39 13.68 -0.88 -4.34
N CYS A 40 12.60 -1.32 -4.96
CA CYS A 40 12.53 -2.59 -5.66
C CYS A 40 12.85 -2.40 -7.14
N GLY A 41 13.23 -3.48 -7.85
CA GLY A 41 13.38 -3.45 -9.31
C GLY A 41 12.10 -2.98 -10.01
N THR A 42 10.94 -3.31 -9.44
CA THR A 42 9.63 -2.86 -9.92
C THR A 42 9.49 -1.33 -9.92
N ASP A 43 10.05 -0.62 -8.95
CA ASP A 43 10.02 0.85 -8.93
C ASP A 43 10.84 1.45 -10.09
N VAL A 44 11.92 0.77 -10.48
CA VAL A 44 12.71 1.14 -11.67
C VAL A 44 11.92 0.89 -12.96
N HIS A 45 11.18 -0.21 -13.04
CA HIS A 45 10.27 -0.48 -14.17
C HIS A 45 9.13 0.54 -14.23
N ILE A 46 8.57 0.98 -13.09
CA ILE A 46 7.60 2.09 -13.02
C ILE A 46 8.25 3.38 -13.52
N LEU A 47 9.45 3.71 -13.06
CA LEU A 47 10.20 4.88 -13.53
C LEU A 47 10.37 4.85 -15.05
N LYS A 48 10.60 3.69 -15.66
CA LYS A 48 10.72 3.55 -17.13
C LYS A 48 9.38 3.59 -17.87
N GLY A 49 8.25 3.57 -17.17
CA GLY A 49 6.92 3.51 -17.77
C GLY A 49 6.50 2.12 -18.24
N GLU A 50 7.12 1.06 -17.74
CA GLU A 50 6.86 -0.33 -18.13
C GLU A 50 5.67 -0.95 -17.38
N TYR A 51 5.17 -0.27 -16.34
CA TYR A 51 3.94 -0.60 -15.61
C TYR A 51 2.90 0.52 -15.73
N PRO A 52 1.59 0.20 -15.76
CA PRO A 52 0.52 1.17 -16.00
C PRO A 52 0.15 1.98 -14.73
N VAL A 53 1.14 2.61 -14.10
CA VAL A 53 0.94 3.47 -12.93
C VAL A 53 0.39 4.82 -13.36
N VAL A 54 -0.67 5.28 -12.69
CA VAL A 54 -1.29 6.57 -13.01
C VAL A 54 -0.44 7.74 -12.52
N ARG A 55 -0.41 8.82 -13.31
CA ARG A 55 0.23 10.08 -12.90
C ARG A 55 -0.31 10.57 -11.56
N GLY A 56 0.57 10.98 -10.67
CA GLY A 56 0.24 11.54 -9.37
C GLY A 56 0.18 10.51 -8.24
N LEU A 57 0.34 9.21 -8.53
CA LEU A 57 0.39 8.15 -7.54
C LEU A 57 1.73 8.13 -6.80
N THR A 58 1.68 7.96 -5.48
CA THR A 58 2.86 7.63 -4.67
C THR A 58 3.28 6.18 -4.94
N ILE A 59 4.56 5.93 -5.20
CA ILE A 59 5.09 4.59 -5.53
C ILE A 59 5.64 3.84 -4.30
N GLY A 60 6.18 2.63 -4.51
CA GLY A 60 6.79 1.79 -3.48
C GLY A 60 5.84 0.81 -2.79
N HIS A 61 6.38 -0.32 -2.33
CA HIS A 61 5.60 -1.42 -1.74
C HIS A 61 6.36 -2.26 -0.70
N GLU A 62 7.50 -1.77 -0.17
CA GLU A 62 8.33 -2.50 0.79
C GLU A 62 8.48 -1.76 2.15
N PRO A 63 7.40 -1.42 2.88
CA PRO A 63 7.48 -0.64 4.12
C PRO A 63 7.66 -1.48 5.39
N VAL A 64 8.41 -0.93 6.34
CA VAL A 64 8.26 -1.22 7.77
C VAL A 64 8.01 0.08 8.54
N GLY A 65 7.18 -0.01 9.58
CA GLY A 65 6.73 1.18 10.28
C GLY A 65 6.23 0.93 11.68
N VAL A 66 5.66 1.98 12.25
CA VAL A 66 4.98 1.97 13.55
C VAL A 66 3.55 2.41 13.32
N ILE A 67 2.58 1.69 13.89
CA ILE A 67 1.17 2.06 13.82
C ILE A 67 0.99 3.40 14.54
N GLU A 68 0.52 4.43 13.81
CA GLU A 68 0.16 5.72 14.39
C GLU A 68 -1.31 5.78 14.79
N LYS A 69 -2.17 5.14 13.99
CA LYS A 69 -3.61 5.16 14.23
C LYS A 69 -4.29 3.90 13.71
N LEU A 70 -5.20 3.37 14.50
CA LEU A 70 -6.05 2.25 14.10
C LEU A 70 -7.46 2.71 13.73
N GLY A 71 -8.06 2.03 12.75
CA GLY A 71 -9.49 2.06 12.51
C GLY A 71 -10.26 1.45 13.69
N SER A 72 -11.51 1.87 13.86
CA SER A 72 -12.33 1.48 15.02
C SER A 72 -12.63 -0.03 15.10
N GLU A 73 -12.56 -0.74 13.98
CA GLU A 73 -12.86 -2.17 13.86
C GLU A 73 -11.58 -3.02 13.76
N VAL A 74 -10.39 -2.41 13.86
CA VAL A 74 -9.13 -3.15 13.85
C VAL A 74 -8.85 -3.71 15.24
N VAL A 75 -8.79 -5.04 15.32
CA VAL A 75 -8.46 -5.78 16.55
C VAL A 75 -7.14 -6.53 16.43
N GLY A 76 -6.52 -6.86 17.56
CA GLY A 76 -5.26 -7.62 17.61
C GLY A 76 -3.99 -6.80 17.36
N PHE A 77 -4.11 -5.50 17.11
CA PHE A 77 -3.01 -4.55 16.97
C PHE A 77 -3.12 -3.42 18.01
N ASN A 78 -1.99 -2.77 18.29
CA ASN A 78 -1.94 -1.59 19.15
C ASN A 78 -1.26 -0.41 18.43
N GLU A 79 -1.71 0.80 18.69
CA GLU A 79 -0.96 2.00 18.32
C GLU A 79 0.42 1.99 19.01
N GLY A 80 1.46 2.42 18.29
CA GLY A 80 2.85 2.30 18.73
C GLY A 80 3.52 0.96 18.42
N GLN A 81 2.79 -0.04 17.93
CA GLN A 81 3.35 -1.34 17.56
C GLN A 81 4.13 -1.27 16.25
N ARG A 82 5.27 -1.97 16.20
CA ARG A 82 6.09 -2.10 14.99
C ARG A 82 5.52 -3.18 14.08
N VAL A 83 5.41 -2.87 12.79
CA VAL A 83 4.75 -3.73 11.79
C VAL A 83 5.45 -3.65 10.44
N ILE A 84 5.21 -4.69 9.63
CA ILE A 84 5.46 -4.73 8.19
C ILE A 84 4.12 -4.78 7.44
N ALA A 85 4.02 -4.10 6.30
CA ALA A 85 2.89 -4.26 5.38
C ALA A 85 3.34 -5.04 4.13
N GLY A 86 2.54 -6.02 3.72
CA GLY A 86 2.86 -6.85 2.55
C GLY A 86 2.71 -6.08 1.24
N ALA A 87 3.66 -6.27 0.31
CA ALA A 87 3.55 -5.78 -1.06
C ALA A 87 2.32 -6.33 -1.79
N ILE A 88 1.97 -7.59 -1.48
CA ILE A 88 0.70 -8.19 -1.83
C ILE A 88 -0.32 -7.78 -0.76
N THR A 89 -1.30 -6.99 -1.17
CA THR A 89 -2.32 -6.34 -0.33
C THR A 89 -3.73 -6.82 -0.77
N PRO A 90 -4.07 -8.09 -0.53
CA PRO A 90 -5.34 -8.65 -0.97
C PRO A 90 -6.54 -8.04 -0.24
N SER A 91 -7.70 -8.10 -0.88
CA SER A 91 -8.99 -7.77 -0.27
C SER A 91 -9.53 -8.85 0.67
N GLY A 92 -8.98 -10.06 0.60
CA GLY A 92 -9.45 -11.21 1.36
C GLY A 92 -10.76 -11.83 0.88
N HIS A 93 -11.57 -11.15 0.05
CA HIS A 93 -12.94 -11.58 -0.27
C HIS A 93 -13.18 -12.04 -1.71
N SER A 94 -12.22 -11.90 -2.63
CA SER A 94 -12.37 -12.42 -4.01
C SER A 94 -12.20 -13.94 -4.06
N ASN A 95 -12.74 -14.63 -5.10
CA ASN A 95 -12.54 -16.08 -5.22
C ASN A 95 -11.05 -16.46 -5.26
N ALA A 96 -10.20 -15.65 -5.92
CA ALA A 96 -8.76 -15.86 -5.90
C ALA A 96 -8.20 -15.82 -4.46
N CYS A 97 -8.59 -14.85 -3.63
CA CYS A 97 -8.19 -14.81 -2.22
C CYS A 97 -8.67 -16.04 -1.45
N GLN A 98 -9.94 -16.43 -1.64
CA GLN A 98 -10.55 -17.59 -0.98
C GLN A 98 -9.91 -18.92 -1.43
N CYS A 99 -9.29 -18.96 -2.61
CA CYS A 99 -8.52 -20.09 -3.12
C CYS A 99 -7.01 -20.04 -2.75
N GLY A 100 -6.59 -19.12 -1.85
CA GLY A 100 -5.18 -18.97 -1.45
C GLY A 100 -4.29 -18.31 -2.50
N GLN A 101 -4.89 -17.66 -3.51
CA GLN A 101 -4.20 -17.00 -4.62
C GLN A 101 -4.27 -15.48 -4.48
N ALA A 102 -3.85 -14.96 -3.32
CA ALA A 102 -3.93 -13.54 -2.97
C ALA A 102 -3.26 -12.60 -3.99
N SER A 103 -2.16 -13.04 -4.62
CA SER A 103 -1.48 -12.26 -5.66
C SER A 103 -2.34 -12.03 -6.92
N GLN A 104 -3.40 -12.81 -7.09
CA GLN A 104 -4.36 -12.69 -8.19
C GLN A 104 -5.70 -12.10 -7.73
N ASP A 105 -5.70 -11.36 -6.62
CA ASP A 105 -6.87 -10.59 -6.19
C ASP A 105 -7.40 -9.71 -7.33
N GLY A 106 -8.69 -9.38 -7.30
CA GLY A 106 -9.34 -8.58 -8.33
C GLY A 106 -10.45 -7.76 -7.71
N HIS A 107 -10.05 -6.81 -6.86
CA HIS A 107 -10.94 -5.90 -6.15
C HIS A 107 -12.01 -5.34 -7.11
N GLY A 108 -13.28 -5.38 -6.70
CA GLY A 108 -14.42 -4.95 -7.53
C GLY A 108 -14.92 -5.99 -8.55
N SER A 109 -14.36 -7.20 -8.60
CA SER A 109 -14.92 -8.32 -9.38
C SER A 109 -15.27 -9.51 -8.47
N PRO A 110 -16.42 -10.18 -8.68
CA PRO A 110 -16.78 -11.37 -7.90
C PRO A 110 -15.77 -12.51 -8.05
N HIS A 111 -15.12 -12.61 -9.21
CA HIS A 111 -14.25 -13.75 -9.51
C HIS A 111 -12.79 -13.55 -9.07
N GLY A 112 -12.25 -12.33 -9.02
CA GLY A 112 -10.81 -12.16 -8.89
C GLY A 112 -10.07 -12.64 -10.16
N TRP A 113 -8.88 -13.22 -9.99
CA TRP A 113 -8.01 -13.79 -11.04
C TRP A 113 -7.37 -12.75 -11.97
N LYS A 114 -7.01 -11.58 -11.42
CA LYS A 114 -6.27 -10.58 -12.18
C LYS A 114 -4.78 -10.81 -12.02
N ALA A 115 -4.06 -10.88 -13.14
CA ALA A 115 -2.60 -10.91 -13.10
C ALA A 115 -2.07 -9.72 -12.28
N MET A 116 -1.27 -10.01 -11.26
CA MET A 116 -0.71 -9.02 -10.31
C MET A 116 -1.74 -8.20 -9.53
N GLY A 117 -3.02 -8.58 -9.49
CA GLY A 117 -4.04 -7.74 -8.87
C GLY A 117 -3.98 -7.68 -7.34
N GLY A 118 -3.20 -8.56 -6.70
CA GLY A 118 -2.83 -8.45 -5.30
C GLY A 118 -1.75 -7.40 -5.01
N TRP A 119 -0.92 -7.02 -5.98
CA TRP A 119 0.07 -5.96 -5.80
C TRP A 119 -0.58 -4.59 -5.99
N LYS A 120 -0.94 -3.93 -4.87
CA LYS A 120 -1.69 -2.67 -4.91
C LYS A 120 -0.85 -1.46 -4.55
N PHE A 121 -0.03 -1.54 -3.49
CA PHE A 121 0.81 -0.41 -3.07
C PHE A 121 1.75 0.04 -4.19
N GLY A 122 1.68 1.32 -4.54
CA GLY A 122 2.50 1.89 -5.60
C GLY A 122 2.13 1.47 -7.02
N ASN A 123 1.01 0.74 -7.18
CA ASN A 123 0.46 0.31 -8.46
C ASN A 123 -0.95 0.88 -8.68
N THR A 124 -1.89 0.49 -7.81
CA THR A 124 -3.31 0.89 -7.90
C THR A 124 -3.76 1.73 -6.71
N ILE A 125 -3.03 1.71 -5.58
CA ILE A 125 -3.26 2.55 -4.41
C ILE A 125 -1.96 3.26 -3.99
N VAL A 126 -2.08 4.25 -3.09
CA VAL A 126 -0.95 5.02 -2.55
C VAL A 126 0.13 4.09 -2.00
N GLY A 127 1.35 4.23 -2.50
CA GLY A 127 2.48 3.39 -2.15
C GLY A 127 3.28 3.81 -0.91
N ALA A 128 4.29 3.00 -0.64
CA ALA A 128 5.10 2.98 0.58
C ALA A 128 6.39 3.81 0.52
N GLN A 129 6.67 4.53 -0.57
CA GLN A 129 7.74 5.54 -0.59
C GLN A 129 7.17 6.90 -0.16
N ALA A 130 6.77 6.96 1.12
CA ALA A 130 6.18 8.11 1.80
C ALA A 130 6.52 8.08 3.29
N GLU A 131 6.19 9.15 4.02
CA GLU A 131 6.37 9.19 5.48
C GLU A 131 5.24 8.45 6.23
N ILE A 132 4.01 8.49 5.72
CA ILE A 132 2.85 7.76 6.26
C ILE A 132 2.25 6.88 5.16
N LEU A 133 1.81 5.68 5.52
CA LEU A 133 1.05 4.80 4.65
C LEU A 133 -0.28 4.43 5.31
N LEU A 134 -1.36 4.51 4.53
CA LEU A 134 -2.64 3.92 4.90
C LEU A 134 -2.66 2.47 4.41
N VAL A 135 -2.79 1.55 5.34
CA VAL A 135 -2.90 0.11 5.06
C VAL A 135 -4.37 -0.28 5.17
N PRO A 136 -5.04 -0.60 4.05
CA PRO A 136 -6.42 -1.07 4.08
C PRO A 136 -6.50 -2.48 4.63
N ASP A 137 -7.66 -2.84 5.20
CA ASP A 137 -7.92 -4.18 5.75
C ASP A 137 -6.76 -4.64 6.66
N ALA A 138 -6.39 -3.80 7.62
CA ALA A 138 -5.13 -3.86 8.36
C ALA A 138 -4.86 -5.23 9.00
N MET A 139 -5.90 -5.90 9.49
CA MET A 139 -5.79 -7.24 10.08
C MET A 139 -5.30 -8.31 9.09
N GLY A 140 -5.57 -8.15 7.80
CA GLY A 140 -5.10 -9.07 6.75
C GLY A 140 -3.80 -8.64 6.09
N ASN A 141 -3.41 -7.36 6.21
CA ASN A 141 -2.32 -6.76 5.45
C ASN A 141 -1.13 -6.28 6.30
N LEU A 142 -1.23 -6.36 7.63
CA LEU A 142 -0.14 -6.09 8.56
C LEU A 142 0.34 -7.37 9.26
N SER A 143 1.64 -7.41 9.56
CA SER A 143 2.22 -8.35 10.50
C SER A 143 3.06 -7.63 11.54
N PRO A 144 2.96 -7.98 12.84
CA PRO A 144 3.89 -7.54 13.86
C PRO A 144 5.33 -7.99 13.57
N ILE A 145 6.32 -7.15 13.91
CA ILE A 145 7.76 -7.46 13.83
C ILE A 145 8.55 -6.90 15.02
#